data_AF-A0A2B3TP18-F1
#
_entry.id   AF-A0A2B3TP18-F1
#
_cell.length_a   1.000
_cell.length_b   1.000
_cell.length_c   1.000
_cell.angle_alpha   90.00
_cell.angle_beta   90.00
_cell.angle_gamma   90.00
#
_symmetry.space_group_name_H-M   'P 1'
#
loop_
_entity.id
_entity.type
_entity.pdbx_description
1 polymer ?
#
loop_
_entity_poly.entity_id
_entity_poly.type
_entity_poly.pdbx_seq_one_letter_code
_entity_poly.pdbx_strand_id
1 'polypeptide(L)'
;MEKKELKLEVTLNPKTIGILRRIKGVTASQLANRMFISHSTLKKAECNQVAISPVMNVRLWKGLVGIGYTVEAIYVINEFVEYFGGVTSGTN
;
A
#
# COMPACT_ATOMS: atom_id res chain seq x y z
N MET A 1 -16.15 -16.01 20.58
CA MET A 1 -14.83 -15.34 20.59
C MET A 1 -14.90 -14.25 19.52
N GLU A 2 -15.04 -12.99 19.91
CA GLU A 2 -15.04 -11.87 18.96
C GLU A 2 -13.70 -11.86 18.21
N LYS A 3 -13.76 -11.96 16.87
CA LYS A 3 -12.57 -11.75 16.04
C LYS A 3 -12.23 -10.27 16.14
N LYS A 4 -11.24 -9.92 16.95
CA LYS A 4 -10.65 -8.58 16.97
C LYS A 4 -10.20 -8.26 15.54
N GLU A 5 -10.90 -7.35 14.87
CA GLU A 5 -10.54 -6.95 13.51
C GLU A 5 -9.17 -6.26 13.56
N LEU A 6 -8.20 -6.83 12.85
CA LEU A 6 -6.91 -6.18 12.61
C LEU A 6 -7.16 -5.02 11.64
N LYS A 7 -7.49 -3.85 12.19
CA LYS A 7 -7.77 -2.63 11.44
C LYS A 7 -6.75 -1.56 11.81
N LEU A 8 -6.03 -1.09 10.79
CA LEU A 8 -5.30 0.17 10.88
C LEU A 8 -6.25 1.28 10.46
N GLU A 9 -6.22 2.41 11.16
CA GLU A 9 -7.07 3.57 10.87
C GLU A 9 -6.78 4.14 9.48
N VAL A 10 -5.52 4.02 9.03
CA VAL A 10 -5.03 4.60 7.78
C VAL A 10 -4.93 3.51 6.73
N THR A 11 -5.71 3.65 5.65
CA THR A 11 -5.58 2.80 4.47
C THR A 11 -4.56 3.38 3.51
N LEU A 12 -3.64 2.53 3.02
CA LEU A 12 -2.63 2.97 2.06
C LEU A 12 -3.27 3.29 0.71
N ASN A 13 -2.86 4.40 0.12
CA ASN A 13 -3.15 4.74 -1.25
C ASN A 13 -2.51 3.68 -2.19
N PRO A 14 -3.25 3.17 -3.18
CA PRO A 14 -2.72 2.33 -4.27
C PRO A 14 -1.38 2.80 -4.85
N LYS A 15 -1.25 4.11 -5.10
CA LYS A 15 -0.05 4.71 -5.70
C LYS A 15 1.13 4.68 -4.73
N THR A 16 0.90 4.93 -3.45
CA THR A 16 1.93 4.88 -2.40
C THR A 16 2.64 3.53 -2.38
N ILE A 17 1.88 2.44 -2.46
CA ILE A 17 2.43 1.07 -2.48
C ILE A 17 3.41 0.90 -3.65
N GLY A 18 2.98 1.32 -4.85
CA GLY A 18 3.80 1.25 -6.06
C GLY A 18 5.04 2.14 -6.01
N ILE A 19 4.92 3.37 -5.50
CA ILE A 19 6.02 4.34 -5.34
C ILE A 19 7.08 3.76 -4.40
N LEU A 20 6.67 3.42 -3.18
CA LEU A 20 7.58 2.93 -2.13
C LEU A 20 8.32 1.66 -2.57
N ARG A 21 7.61 0.74 -3.23
CA ARG A 21 8.20 -0.47 -3.77
C ARG A 21 9.27 -0.17 -4.83
N ARG A 22 8.98 0.72 -5.78
CA ARG A 22 9.91 1.09 -6.86
C ARG A 22 11.15 1.80 -6.35
N ILE A 23 11.02 2.68 -5.35
CA ILE A 23 12.15 3.37 -4.72
C ILE A 23 13.16 2.36 -4.13
N LYS A 24 12.69 1.25 -3.55
CA LYS A 24 13.56 0.18 -3.03
C LYS A 24 14.04 -0.81 -4.09
N GLY A 25 13.69 -0.62 -5.37
CA GLY A 25 14.04 -1.55 -6.45
C GLY A 25 13.40 -2.93 -6.31
N VAL A 26 12.32 -3.06 -5.53
CA VAL A 26 11.65 -4.34 -5.28
C VAL A 26 10.60 -4.62 -6.37
N THR A 27 10.55 -5.83 -6.91
CA THR A 27 9.51 -6.22 -7.87
C THR A 27 8.18 -6.48 -7.17
N ALA A 28 7.06 -6.34 -7.88
CA ALA A 28 5.74 -6.65 -7.30
C ALA A 28 5.68 -8.10 -6.79
N SER A 29 6.26 -9.06 -7.51
CA SER A 29 6.31 -10.47 -7.07
C SER A 29 7.07 -10.64 -5.74
N GLN A 30 8.22 -9.97 -5.58
CA GLN A 30 8.99 -10.02 -4.33
C GLN A 30 8.22 -9.43 -3.14
N LEU A 31 7.53 -8.30 -3.35
CA LEU A 31 6.71 -7.71 -2.29
C LEU A 31 5.49 -8.60 -1.97
N ALA A 32 4.80 -9.12 -3.00
CA ALA A 32 3.64 -10.01 -2.84
C ALA A 32 3.99 -11.27 -2.04
N ASN A 33 5.15 -11.88 -2.31
CA ASN A 33 5.66 -13.05 -1.59
C ASN A 33 5.83 -12.75 -0.08
N ARG A 34 6.36 -11.59 0.29
CA ARG A 34 6.52 -11.17 1.70
C ARG A 34 5.19 -10.97 2.42
N MET A 35 4.13 -10.70 1.67
CA MET A 35 2.79 -10.43 2.20
C MET A 35 1.88 -11.67 2.17
N PHE A 36 2.37 -12.80 1.65
CA PHE A 36 1.58 -14.02 1.43
C PHE A 36 0.31 -13.74 0.62
N ILE A 37 0.44 -12.95 -0.44
CA ILE A 37 -0.62 -12.71 -1.43
C ILE A 37 -0.11 -13.01 -2.84
N SER A 38 -1.02 -13.19 -3.79
CA SER A 38 -0.63 -13.38 -5.18
C SER A 38 -0.04 -12.10 -5.78
N HIS A 39 0.89 -12.25 -6.72
CA HIS A 39 1.43 -11.14 -7.51
C HIS A 39 0.32 -10.33 -8.19
N SER A 40 -0.70 -11.00 -8.74
CA SER A 40 -1.82 -10.34 -9.41
C SER A 40 -2.68 -9.53 -8.43
N THR A 41 -2.89 -10.02 -7.20
CA THR A 41 -3.57 -9.26 -6.14
C THR A 41 -2.84 -7.97 -5.81
N LEU A 42 -1.51 -8.02 -5.61
CA LEU A 42 -0.72 -6.81 -5.36
C LEU A 42 -0.79 -5.84 -6.55
N LYS A 43 -0.65 -6.36 -7.76
CA LYS A 43 -0.66 -5.52 -8.96
C LYS A 43 -2.00 -4.81 -9.15
N LYS A 44 -3.11 -5.52 -8.93
CA LYS A 44 -4.45 -4.93 -8.93
C LYS A 44 -4.59 -3.86 -7.85
N ALA A 45 -4.05 -4.10 -6.65
CA ALA A 45 -4.09 -3.12 -5.56
C ALA A 45 -3.30 -1.85 -5.92
N GLU A 46 -2.09 -1.97 -6.45
CA GLU A 46 -1.28 -0.83 -6.91
C GLU A 46 -1.94 -0.03 -8.04
N CYS A 47 -2.73 -0.69 -8.88
CA CYS A 47 -3.45 -0.09 -9.99
C CYS A 47 -4.86 0.39 -9.62
N ASN A 48 -5.24 0.37 -8.34
CA ASN A 48 -6.58 0.71 -7.86
C ASN A 48 -7.72 -0.10 -8.52
N GLN A 49 -7.44 -1.36 -8.90
CA GLN A 49 -8.39 -2.27 -9.54
C GLN A 49 -9.10 -3.20 -8.54
N VAL A 50 -8.70 -3.15 -7.27
CA VAL A 50 -9.33 -3.91 -6.18
C VAL A 50 -9.32 -3.07 -4.91
N ALA A 51 -10.42 -3.14 -4.15
CA ALA A 51 -10.50 -2.50 -2.85
C ALA A 51 -9.51 -3.14 -1.86
N ILE A 52 -8.84 -2.32 -1.06
CA ILE A 52 -7.92 -2.76 -0.03
C ILE A 52 -8.74 -3.07 1.23
N SER A 53 -8.92 -4.35 1.56
CA SER A 53 -9.56 -4.77 2.81
C SER A 53 -8.67 -4.45 4.03
N PRO A 54 -9.22 -4.39 5.27
CA PRO A 54 -8.42 -4.14 6.47
C PRO A 54 -7.23 -5.10 6.64
N VAL A 55 -7.45 -6.39 6.38
CA VAL A 55 -6.39 -7.41 6.44
C VAL A 55 -5.34 -7.20 5.35
N MET A 56 -5.76 -6.85 4.13
CA MET A 56 -4.84 -6.51 3.04
C MET A 56 -4.01 -5.27 3.39
N ASN A 57 -4.63 -4.25 3.99
CA ASN A 57 -3.95 -3.05 4.44
C ASN A 57 -2.85 -3.38 5.45
N VAL A 58 -3.15 -4.19 6.47
CA VAL A 58 -2.14 -4.66 7.44
C VAL A 58 -0.99 -5.41 6.76
N ARG A 59 -1.28 -6.24 5.76
CA ARG A 59 -0.26 -6.95 4.99
C ARG A 59 0.62 -5.99 4.18
N LEU A 60 0.03 -4.99 3.55
CA LEU A 60 0.75 -3.95 2.80
C LEU A 60 1.71 -3.17 3.70
N TRP A 61 1.23 -2.71 4.86
CA TRP A 61 2.07 -2.06 5.87
C TRP A 61 3.23 -2.96 6.31
N LYS A 62 2.96 -4.22 6.66
CA LYS A 62 4.01 -5.19 7.02
C LYS A 62 4.99 -5.44 5.89
N GLY A 63 4.53 -5.53 4.65
CA GLY A 63 5.37 -5.72 3.47
C GLY A 63 6.32 -4.55 3.26
N LEU A 64 5.81 -3.32 3.38
CA LEU A 64 6.59 -2.09 3.25
C LEU A 64 7.63 -1.94 4.39
N VAL A 65 7.23 -2.23 5.63
CA VAL A 65 8.19 -2.28 6.75
C VAL A 65 9.25 -3.36 6.52
N GLY A 66 8.84 -4.53 6.01
CA GLY A 66 9.73 -5.64 5.71
C GLY A 66 10.77 -5.34 4.61
N ILE A 67 10.56 -4.33 3.77
CA ILE A 67 11.55 -3.85 2.78
C ILE A 67 12.33 -2.60 3.26
N GLY A 68 12.25 -2.29 4.55
CA GLY A 68 13.11 -1.30 5.21
C GLY A 68 12.56 0.13 5.22
N TYR A 69 11.24 0.29 5.28
CA TYR A 69 10.62 1.57 5.66
C TYR A 69 10.20 1.56 7.13
N THR A 70 10.27 2.72 7.78
CA THR A 70 9.60 2.90 9.08
C THR A 70 8.11 3.18 8.86
N VAL A 71 7.31 3.01 9.91
CA VAL A 71 5.87 3.29 9.86
C VAL A 71 5.62 4.77 9.56
N GLU A 72 6.40 5.66 10.18
CA GLU A 72 6.32 7.10 10.00
C GLU A 72 6.63 7.50 8.56
N ALA A 73 7.67 6.92 7.96
CA ALA A 73 8.02 7.20 6.57
C ALA A 73 6.90 6.79 5.60
N ILE A 74 6.30 5.62 5.82
CA ILE A 74 5.15 5.16 5.03
C ILE A 74 3.97 6.11 5.20
N TYR A 75 3.67 6.52 6.44
CA TYR A 75 2.57 7.42 6.77
C TYR A 75 2.71 8.77 6.06
N VAL A 76 3.86 9.43 6.22
CA VAL A 76 4.13 10.75 5.63
C VAL A 76 4.04 10.71 4.11
N ILE A 77 4.62 9.67 3.48
CA ILE A 77 4.54 9.53 2.02
C ILE A 77 3.11 9.23 1.58
N ASN A 78 2.36 8.45 2.35
CA ASN A 78 0.96 8.18 2.05
C ASN A 78 0.12 9.45 2.10
N GLU A 79 0.25 10.27 3.14
CA GLU A 79 -0.43 11.56 3.24
C GLU A 79 -0.03 12.51 2.10
N PHE A 80 1.26 12.57 1.76
CA PHE A 80 1.73 13.36 0.64
C PHE A 80 1.06 12.93 -0.68
N VAL A 81 0.96 11.62 -0.93
CA VAL A 81 0.29 11.08 -2.13
C VAL A 81 -1.21 11.31 -2.10
N GLU A 82 -1.87 11.26 -0.95
CA GLU A 82 -3.29 11.62 -0.84
C GLU A 82 -3.53 13.09 -1.17
N TYR A 83 -2.66 13.98 -0.68
CA TYR A 83 -2.81 15.43 -0.88
C TYR A 83 -2.42 15.89 -2.29
N PHE A 84 -1.33 15.37 -2.85
CA PHE A 84 -0.78 15.83 -4.14
C PHE A 84 -0.94 14.85 -5.30
N GLY A 85 -1.18 13.57 -4.99
CA GLY A 85 -1.14 12.46 -5.95
C GLY A 85 -2.51 12.09 -6.53
N GLY A 86 -3.58 12.77 -6.13
CA GLY A 86 -4.75 12.93 -7.00
C GLY A 86 -4.38 13.93 -8.09
N VAL A 87 -4.27 13.51 -9.35
CA VAL A 87 -4.46 14.46 -10.44
C VAL A 87 -5.87 15.00 -10.22
N THR A 88 -6.01 16.20 -9.63
CA THR A 88 -7.17 17.01 -9.94
C THR A 88 -7.06 17.20 -11.44
N SER A 89 -7.94 16.55 -12.20
CA SER A 89 -8.24 17.01 -13.53
C SER A 89 -8.79 18.41 -13.34
N GLY A 90 -7.88 19.39 -13.31
CA GLY A 90 -8.21 20.79 -13.41
C GLY A 90 -8.96 20.93 -14.72
N THR A 91 -10.27 21.12 -14.58
CA THR A 91 -11.08 21.80 -15.58
C THR A 91 -10.39 23.13 -15.89
N ASN A 92 -9.72 23.18 -17.03
CA ASN A 92 -9.55 24.41 -17.81
C ASN A 92 -10.56 24.35 -18.96
#